data_AF-A0A359CL48-F1
#
_entry.id   AF-A0A359CL48-F1
#
_cell.length_a   1.000
_cell.length_b   1.000
_cell.length_c   1.000
_cell.angle_alpha   90.00
_cell.angle_beta   90.00
_cell.angle_gamma   90.00
#
_symmetry.space_group_name_H-M   'P 1'
#
loop_
_entity.id
_entity.type
_entity.pdbx_description
1 polymer ?
#
loop_
_entity_poly.entity_id
_entity_poly.type
_entity_poly.pdbx_seq_one_letter_code
_entity_poly.pdbx_strand_id
1 'polypeptide(L)'
;MNFIRLVLIVFLAIMASCAPSKKQEITLQNPLPVEFGDPYILRASSGKFYMYGTTEGLLGFKTYSSDDLVNWKEEGTVYEGATPESWTVDCFWAPEVYERNGKYYLWYSANWKHNPTNEGENFRIGVAVADNPTGPFKEISDGPVFDPGYPIIDANVYFDDENGKAYLYYSRCCYKHPVESEVADWAKQQGWFDEIEESWI
;
A
#
# COMPACT_ATOMS: atom_id res chain seq x y z
N MET A 1 -26.27 -53.80 -22.47
CA MET A 1 -24.93 -53.25 -22.13
C MET A 1 -24.57 -53.79 -20.75
N ASN A 2 -23.60 -54.71 -20.65
CA ASN A 2 -23.36 -55.46 -19.41
C ASN A 2 -22.83 -54.54 -18.30
N PHE A 3 -23.31 -54.73 -17.06
CA PHE A 3 -22.94 -53.98 -15.86
C PHE A 3 -21.42 -53.81 -15.70
N ILE A 4 -20.66 -54.84 -16.06
CA ILE A 4 -19.19 -54.85 -16.05
C ILE A 4 -18.59 -53.79 -17.00
N ARG A 5 -19.17 -53.58 -18.19
CA ARG A 5 -18.72 -52.53 -19.12
C ARG A 5 -19.00 -51.12 -18.58
N LEU A 6 -20.09 -50.93 -17.84
CA LEU A 6 -20.42 -49.63 -17.26
C LEU A 6 -19.45 -49.27 -16.12
N VAL A 7 -19.12 -50.23 -15.26
CA VAL A 7 -18.14 -50.04 -14.17
C VAL A 7 -16.75 -49.73 -14.71
N LEU A 8 -16.30 -50.43 -15.76
CA LEU A 8 -15.01 -50.17 -16.41
C LEU A 8 -14.93 -48.78 -17.04
N ILE A 9 -16.02 -48.30 -17.68
CA ILE A 9 -16.06 -46.95 -18.29
C ILE A 9 -16.00 -45.87 -17.20
N VAL A 10 -16.71 -46.04 -16.08
CA VAL A 10 -16.68 -45.09 -14.96
C VAL A 10 -15.30 -45.08 -14.28
N PHE A 11 -14.66 -46.24 -14.11
CA PHE A 11 -13.32 -46.32 -13.52
C PHE A 11 -12.23 -45.68 -14.41
N LEU A 12 -12.32 -45.85 -15.73
CA LEU A 12 -11.44 -45.20 -16.70
C LEU A 12 -11.64 -43.67 -16.75
N ALA A 13 -12.87 -43.19 -16.57
CA ALA A 13 -13.18 -41.76 -16.49
C ALA A 13 -12.61 -41.10 -15.22
N ILE A 14 -12.60 -41.81 -14.09
CA ILE A 14 -12.02 -41.33 -12.82
C ILE A 14 -10.48 -41.24 -12.93
N MET A 15 -9.83 -42.22 -13.57
CA MET A 15 -8.38 -42.23 -13.78
C MET A 15 -7.91 -41.13 -14.74
N ALA A 16 -8.73 -40.73 -15.72
CA ALA A 16 -8.42 -39.63 -16.63
C ALA A 16 -8.51 -38.24 -15.96
N SER A 17 -9.15 -38.14 -14.78
CA SER A 17 -9.29 -36.89 -14.02
C SER A 17 -8.11 -36.63 -13.07
N CYS A 18 -7.20 -37.60 -12.90
CA CYS A 18 -5.97 -37.47 -12.11
C CYS A 18 -4.74 -37.17 -12.98
N ALA A 19 -4.89 -36.39 -14.05
CA ALA A 19 -3.72 -35.82 -14.71
C ALA A 19 -3.13 -34.73 -13.78
N PRO A 20 -1.84 -34.83 -13.36
CA PRO A 20 -1.21 -33.76 -12.60
C PRO A 20 -1.27 -32.48 -13.45
N SER A 21 -1.83 -31.39 -12.90
CA SER A 21 -1.81 -30.11 -13.60
C SER A 21 -0.34 -29.76 -13.87
N LYS A 22 -0.02 -29.39 -15.12
CA LYS A 22 1.31 -28.87 -15.43
C LYS A 22 1.52 -27.65 -14.54
N LYS A 23 2.47 -27.73 -13.60
CA LYS A 23 2.99 -26.52 -12.94
C LYS A 23 3.47 -25.60 -14.05
N GLN A 24 2.75 -24.51 -14.27
CA GLN A 24 3.20 -23.44 -15.12
C GLN A 24 4.47 -22.89 -14.47
N GLU A 25 5.62 -23.01 -15.15
CA GLU A 25 6.82 -22.32 -14.71
C GLU A 25 6.57 -20.82 -14.88
N ILE A 26 6.38 -20.13 -13.77
CA ILE A 26 6.21 -18.68 -13.74
C ILE A 26 7.63 -18.11 -13.65
N THR A 27 8.09 -17.46 -14.72
CA THR A 27 9.37 -16.75 -14.74
C THR A 27 9.16 -15.33 -14.24
N LEU A 28 9.72 -14.98 -13.09
CA LEU A 28 9.75 -13.61 -12.58
C LEU A 28 10.86 -12.82 -13.30
N GLN A 29 10.52 -11.65 -13.84
CA GLN A 29 11.50 -10.72 -14.40
C GLN A 29 11.19 -9.31 -13.90
N ASN A 30 12.18 -8.67 -13.27
CA ASN A 30 12.09 -7.27 -12.82
C ASN A 30 12.67 -6.31 -13.87
N PRO A 31 12.18 -5.06 -13.94
CA PRO A 31 11.06 -4.52 -13.18
C PRO A 31 9.71 -5.09 -13.62
N LEU A 32 8.78 -5.23 -12.67
CA LEU A 32 7.38 -5.57 -12.96
C LEU A 32 6.70 -4.40 -13.70
N PRO A 33 5.68 -4.65 -14.55
CA PRO A 33 4.96 -3.62 -15.28
C PRO A 33 3.94 -2.89 -14.38
N VAL A 34 4.42 -2.30 -13.29
CA VAL A 34 3.66 -1.50 -12.33
C VAL A 34 4.30 -0.12 -12.23
N GLU A 35 3.48 0.92 -12.12
CA GLU A 35 3.93 2.31 -12.16
C GLU A 35 3.62 3.00 -10.83
N PHE A 36 4.46 2.73 -9.82
CA PHE A 36 4.32 3.22 -8.45
C PHE A 36 5.64 3.67 -7.84
N GLY A 37 5.57 4.67 -6.97
CA GLY A 37 6.48 4.80 -5.83
C GLY A 37 5.94 4.00 -4.63
N ASP A 38 6.82 3.66 -3.70
CA ASP A 38 6.44 3.11 -2.37
C ASP A 38 5.50 1.88 -2.44
N PRO A 39 5.89 0.80 -3.15
CA PRO A 39 4.98 -0.34 -3.35
C PRO A 39 4.74 -1.13 -2.05
N TYR A 40 3.48 -1.22 -1.64
CA TYR A 40 3.02 -2.07 -0.55
C TYR A 40 2.13 -3.20 -1.10
N ILE A 41 2.35 -4.44 -0.67
CA ILE A 41 1.56 -5.61 -1.09
C ILE A 41 0.76 -6.17 0.08
N LEU A 42 -0.57 -6.17 -0.06
CA LEU A 42 -1.49 -6.92 0.78
C LEU A 42 -1.75 -8.30 0.19
N ARG A 43 -1.63 -9.36 0.98
CA ARG A 43 -2.26 -10.65 0.68
C ARG A 43 -3.62 -10.72 1.37
N ALA A 44 -4.70 -10.58 0.61
CA ALA A 44 -6.05 -10.62 1.15
C ALA A 44 -6.45 -12.03 1.58
N SER A 45 -7.45 -12.14 2.46
CA SER A 45 -8.04 -13.40 2.94
C SER A 45 -8.63 -14.26 1.82
N SER A 46 -8.99 -13.65 0.67
CA SER A 46 -9.39 -14.34 -0.56
C SER A 46 -8.25 -15.15 -1.19
N GLY A 47 -7.00 -14.92 -0.78
CA GLY A 47 -5.80 -15.52 -1.33
C GLY A 47 -5.14 -14.70 -2.44
N LYS A 48 -5.81 -13.65 -2.94
CA LYS A 48 -5.28 -12.74 -3.96
C LYS A 48 -4.37 -11.66 -3.35
N PHE A 49 -3.37 -11.23 -4.12
CA PHE A 49 -2.47 -10.15 -3.78
C PHE A 49 -2.95 -8.82 -4.38
N TYR A 50 -2.77 -7.74 -3.64
CA TYR A 50 -3.08 -6.38 -4.06
C TYR A 50 -1.88 -5.48 -3.77
N MET A 51 -1.42 -4.74 -4.77
CA MET A 51 -0.32 -3.80 -4.66
C MET A 51 -0.85 -2.38 -4.73
N TYR A 52 -0.41 -1.55 -3.81
CA TYR A 52 -0.73 -0.13 -3.70
C TYR A 52 0.57 0.66 -3.74
N GLY A 53 0.53 1.90 -4.21
CA GLY A 53 1.70 2.76 -4.20
C GLY A 53 1.36 4.20 -4.57
N THR A 54 2.32 5.08 -4.32
CA THR A 54 2.27 6.48 -4.74
C THR A 54 2.14 6.55 -6.26
N THR A 55 1.09 7.22 -6.74
CA THR A 55 0.76 7.28 -8.16
C THR A 55 0.94 8.71 -8.66
N GLU A 56 1.87 8.92 -9.60
CA GLU A 56 2.11 10.24 -10.18
C GLU A 56 0.85 10.78 -10.89
N GLY A 57 0.55 12.05 -10.68
CA GLY A 57 -0.57 12.74 -11.34
C GLY A 57 -1.98 12.36 -10.83
N LEU A 58 -2.09 11.52 -9.80
CA LEU A 58 -3.37 11.12 -9.21
C LEU A 58 -3.56 11.77 -7.84
N LEU A 59 -4.72 12.39 -7.60
CA LEU A 59 -5.12 12.89 -6.28
C LEU A 59 -5.72 11.75 -5.43
N GLY A 60 -4.91 10.72 -5.19
CA GLY A 60 -5.33 9.50 -4.50
C GLY A 60 -4.49 8.30 -4.93
N PHE A 61 -5.09 7.11 -4.94
CA PHE A 61 -4.35 5.87 -5.19
C PHE A 61 -5.10 4.93 -6.14
N LYS A 62 -4.33 4.21 -6.97
CA LYS A 62 -4.80 3.04 -7.74
C LYS A 62 -4.22 1.75 -7.15
N THR A 63 -4.74 0.60 -7.58
CA THR A 63 -4.20 -0.71 -7.17
C THR A 63 -4.01 -1.65 -8.36
N TYR A 64 -3.12 -2.62 -8.20
CA TYR A 64 -3.00 -3.79 -9.07
C TYR A 64 -3.33 -5.04 -8.27
N SER A 65 -3.91 -6.04 -8.91
CA SER A 65 -4.15 -7.35 -8.30
C SER A 65 -3.36 -8.47 -9.01
N SER A 66 -3.00 -9.51 -8.27
CA SER A 66 -2.27 -10.66 -8.78
C SER A 66 -2.64 -11.94 -8.02
N ASP A 67 -2.69 -13.06 -8.73
CA ASP A 67 -2.85 -14.39 -8.12
C ASP A 67 -1.51 -15.06 -7.81
N ASP A 68 -0.39 -14.56 -8.36
CA ASP A 68 0.90 -15.25 -8.38
C ASP A 68 2.14 -14.36 -8.11
N LEU A 69 1.93 -13.07 -7.80
CA LEU A 69 2.97 -12.04 -7.60
C LEU A 69 3.81 -11.70 -8.84
N VAL A 70 3.50 -12.28 -10.00
CA VAL A 70 4.24 -12.06 -11.25
C VAL A 70 3.37 -11.36 -12.29
N ASN A 71 2.15 -11.83 -12.48
CA ASN A 71 1.18 -11.26 -13.41
C ASN A 71 0.27 -10.29 -12.66
N TRP A 72 0.38 -9.00 -12.97
CA TRP A 72 -0.35 -7.92 -12.30
C TRP A 72 -1.39 -7.32 -13.24
N LYS A 73 -2.62 -7.19 -12.75
CA LYS A 73 -3.75 -6.54 -13.43
C LYS A 73 -4.06 -5.22 -12.76
N GLU A 74 -4.08 -4.12 -13.52
CA GLU A 74 -4.56 -2.84 -12.99
C GLU A 74 -6.06 -2.90 -12.68
N GLU A 75 -6.44 -2.51 -11.45
CA GLU A 75 -7.84 -2.47 -10.99
C GLU A 75 -8.41 -1.04 -10.94
N GLY A 76 -7.61 -0.04 -11.30
CA GLY A 76 -7.99 1.37 -11.33
C GLY A 76 -7.90 2.09 -9.99
N THR A 77 -8.45 3.30 -9.94
CA THR A 77 -8.45 4.19 -8.76
C THR A 77 -9.33 3.59 -7.65
N VAL A 78 -8.75 3.45 -6.45
CA VAL A 78 -9.42 2.90 -5.28
C VAL A 78 -9.76 3.96 -4.24
N TYR A 79 -9.02 5.07 -4.22
CA TYR A 79 -9.23 6.22 -3.34
C TYR A 79 -9.02 7.51 -4.14
N GLU A 80 -9.90 8.47 -3.91
CA GLU A 80 -9.83 9.82 -4.46
C GLU A 80 -9.96 10.78 -3.28
N GLY A 81 -8.90 11.55 -3.03
CA GLY A 81 -8.86 12.62 -2.05
C GLY A 81 -9.07 13.98 -2.73
N ALA A 82 -8.75 15.05 -2.01
CA ALA A 82 -8.88 16.43 -2.50
C ALA A 82 -10.30 16.80 -3.00
N THR A 83 -11.31 16.00 -2.66
CA THR A 83 -12.70 16.33 -2.93
C THR A 83 -13.15 17.48 -2.03
N PRO A 84 -14.29 18.12 -2.31
CA PRO A 84 -14.84 19.15 -1.43
C PRO A 84 -14.98 18.68 0.03
N GLU A 85 -15.35 17.41 0.21
CA GLU A 85 -15.54 16.74 1.52
C GLU A 85 -14.24 16.22 2.13
N SER A 86 -13.18 16.03 1.33
CA SER A 86 -11.93 15.47 1.83
C SER A 86 -11.26 16.43 2.82
N TRP A 87 -10.61 15.91 3.87
CA TRP A 87 -9.76 16.75 4.73
C TRP A 87 -8.39 17.05 4.10
N THR A 88 -8.07 16.35 3.00
CA THR A 88 -6.81 16.42 2.25
C THR A 88 -6.87 17.37 1.05
N VAL A 89 -5.71 17.78 0.53
CA VAL A 89 -5.63 18.65 -0.66
C VAL A 89 -4.74 18.12 -1.79
N ASP A 90 -3.58 17.55 -1.50
CA ASP A 90 -2.63 17.03 -2.49
C ASP A 90 -1.55 16.14 -1.82
N CYS A 91 -0.55 15.74 -2.61
CA CYS A 91 0.63 14.96 -2.20
C CYS A 91 0.29 13.65 -1.48
N PHE A 92 -0.53 12.82 -2.13
CA PHE A 92 -0.97 11.51 -1.63
C PHE A 92 0.15 10.47 -1.78
N TRP A 93 0.77 10.09 -0.66
CA TRP A 93 2.00 9.28 -0.65
C TRP A 93 1.93 8.02 0.23
N ALA A 94 2.73 7.03 -0.15
CA ALA A 94 3.05 5.81 0.56
C ALA A 94 1.84 5.09 1.17
N PRO A 95 0.89 4.63 0.34
CA PRO A 95 -0.30 3.94 0.83
C PRO A 95 0.03 2.53 1.33
N GLU A 96 -0.42 2.20 2.53
CA GLU A 96 -0.43 0.82 3.02
C GLU A 96 -1.85 0.37 3.34
N VAL A 97 -2.21 -0.88 2.99
CA VAL A 97 -3.56 -1.41 3.22
C VAL A 97 -3.53 -2.62 4.13
N TYR A 98 -4.34 -2.57 5.18
CA TYR A 98 -4.46 -3.64 6.16
C TYR A 98 -5.88 -4.21 6.15
N GLU A 99 -6.01 -5.52 5.97
CA GLU A 99 -7.29 -6.21 6.12
C GLU A 99 -7.55 -6.53 7.60
N ARG A 100 -8.62 -5.99 8.17
CA ARG A 100 -9.02 -6.22 9.57
C ARG A 100 -10.55 -6.29 9.68
N ASN A 101 -11.05 -7.26 10.43
CA ASN A 101 -12.49 -7.40 10.71
C ASN A 101 -13.37 -7.39 9.45
N GLY A 102 -12.90 -8.02 8.37
CA GLY A 102 -13.61 -8.08 7.08
C GLY A 102 -13.64 -6.77 6.29
N LYS A 103 -12.82 -5.78 6.66
CA LYS A 103 -12.68 -4.50 5.97
C LYS A 103 -11.21 -4.22 5.65
N TYR A 104 -10.99 -3.26 4.76
CA TYR A 104 -9.68 -2.85 4.30
C TYR A 104 -9.43 -1.41 4.75
N TYR A 105 -8.33 -1.18 5.44
CA TYR A 105 -7.94 0.12 5.97
C TYR A 105 -6.71 0.61 5.23
N LEU A 106 -6.90 1.65 4.42
CA LEU A 106 -5.87 2.35 3.67
C LEU A 106 -5.29 3.46 4.55
N TRP A 107 -4.03 3.29 4.95
CA TRP A 107 -3.22 4.30 5.62
C TRP A 107 -2.40 5.03 4.57
N TYR A 108 -2.29 6.35 4.70
CA TYR A 108 -1.61 7.17 3.71
C TYR A 108 -1.17 8.51 4.29
N SER A 109 -0.26 9.17 3.59
CA SER A 109 0.15 10.54 3.88
C SER A 109 -0.44 11.51 2.87
N ALA A 110 -0.87 12.69 3.32
CA ALA A 110 -1.33 13.76 2.44
C ALA A 110 -1.23 15.12 3.15
N ASN A 111 -1.21 16.21 2.38
CA ASN A 111 -1.31 17.55 2.94
C ASN A 111 -2.70 17.81 3.52
N TRP A 112 -2.75 18.38 4.72
CA TRP A 112 -3.96 18.72 5.44
C TRP A 112 -4.51 20.08 5.00
N LYS A 113 -5.78 20.09 4.55
CA LYS A 113 -6.52 21.30 4.16
C LYS A 113 -6.54 22.40 5.23
N HIS A 114 -6.55 22.05 6.53
CA HIS A 114 -6.62 23.03 7.61
C HIS A 114 -5.31 23.82 7.79
N ASN A 115 -4.16 23.17 7.57
CA ASN A 115 -2.81 23.74 7.70
C ASN A 115 -2.61 24.70 8.90
N PRO A 116 -2.77 24.23 10.15
CA PRO A 116 -2.74 25.11 11.33
C PRO A 116 -1.38 25.80 11.55
N THR A 117 -0.30 25.20 11.05
CA THR A 117 1.07 25.70 11.17
C THR A 117 1.53 26.53 9.97
N ASN A 118 0.67 26.69 8.95
CA ASN A 118 0.93 27.42 7.71
C ASN A 118 2.26 27.01 7.05
N GLU A 119 2.49 25.70 6.96
CA GLU A 119 3.68 25.13 6.34
C GLU A 119 3.46 24.87 4.85
N GLY A 120 4.54 24.90 4.06
CA GLY A 120 4.48 24.58 2.62
C GLY A 120 4.14 23.10 2.40
N GLU A 121 4.81 22.23 3.15
CA GLU A 121 4.48 20.82 3.29
C GLU A 121 3.90 20.62 4.68
N ASN A 122 2.74 19.99 4.83
CA ASN A 122 2.09 19.83 6.13
C ASN A 122 1.52 18.43 6.32
N PHE A 123 2.18 17.44 5.73
CA PHE A 123 1.79 16.04 5.72
C PHE A 123 1.25 15.55 7.06
N ARG A 124 0.14 14.83 7.00
CA ARG A 124 -0.42 14.07 8.11
C ARG A 124 -0.84 12.69 7.66
N ILE A 125 -1.03 11.81 8.64
CA ILE A 125 -1.48 10.44 8.41
C ILE A 125 -3.01 10.40 8.40
N GLY A 126 -3.53 9.90 7.28
CA GLY A 126 -4.93 9.59 7.06
C GLY A 126 -5.24 8.12 7.15
N VAL A 127 -6.52 7.81 7.39
CA VAL A 127 -7.06 6.47 7.20
C VAL A 127 -8.37 6.55 6.42
N ALA A 128 -8.49 5.70 5.42
CA ALA A 128 -9.73 5.47 4.69
C ALA A 128 -10.10 3.98 4.75
N VAL A 129 -11.39 3.65 4.70
CA VAL A 129 -11.89 2.29 4.83
C VAL A 129 -12.71 1.88 3.61
N ALA A 130 -12.60 0.61 3.21
CA ALA A 130 -13.42 0.00 2.18
C ALA A 130 -13.87 -1.41 2.59
N ASP A 131 -14.95 -1.88 1.96
CA ASP A 131 -15.40 -3.28 2.08
C ASP A 131 -14.62 -4.23 1.16
N ASN A 132 -13.95 -3.70 0.13
CA ASN A 132 -13.17 -4.46 -0.84
C ASN A 132 -11.74 -3.89 -0.93
N PRO A 133 -10.73 -4.72 -1.25
CA PRO A 133 -9.35 -4.26 -1.42
C PRO A 133 -9.21 -3.30 -2.61
N THR A 134 -10.13 -3.36 -3.58
CA THR A 134 -10.20 -2.44 -4.72
C THR A 134 -11.04 -1.19 -4.44
N GLY A 135 -11.34 -0.89 -3.17
CA GLY A 135 -12.13 0.27 -2.80
C GLY A 135 -13.63 0.16 -3.17
N PRO A 136 -14.33 1.30 -3.29
CA PRO A 136 -13.82 2.65 -3.03
C PRO A 136 -13.52 2.85 -1.54
N PHE A 137 -12.35 3.37 -1.21
CA PHE A 137 -11.99 3.76 0.15
C PHE A 137 -12.61 5.11 0.50
N LYS A 138 -13.08 5.25 1.74
CA LYS A 138 -13.68 6.47 2.28
C LYS A 138 -13.00 6.87 3.57
N GLU A 139 -12.61 8.14 3.67
CA GLU A 139 -11.97 8.70 4.87
C GLU A 139 -12.83 8.40 6.11
N ILE A 140 -12.20 7.95 7.20
CA ILE A 140 -12.92 7.60 8.42
C ILE A 140 -13.14 8.79 9.36
N SER A 141 -12.54 9.94 9.04
CA SER A 141 -12.57 11.17 9.82
C SER A 141 -12.40 12.40 8.93
N ASP A 142 -12.90 13.54 9.39
CA ASP A 142 -12.78 14.86 8.71
C ASP A 142 -11.41 15.53 8.96
N GLY A 143 -10.39 14.73 9.27
CA GLY A 143 -9.06 15.18 9.65
C GLY A 143 -8.11 14.00 9.86
N PRO A 144 -6.82 14.27 10.17
CA PRO A 144 -5.84 13.23 10.37
C PRO A 144 -6.17 12.36 11.59
N VAL A 145 -5.88 11.06 11.51
CA VAL A 145 -6.13 10.12 12.62
C VAL A 145 -5.06 10.21 13.70
N PHE A 146 -3.88 10.72 13.34
CA PHE A 146 -2.74 10.92 14.21
C PHE A 146 -2.03 12.22 13.80
N ASP A 147 -1.89 13.13 14.76
CA ASP A 147 -1.21 14.42 14.57
C ASP A 147 -0.32 14.71 15.78
N PRO A 148 1.01 14.56 15.66
CA PRO A 148 1.95 14.90 16.73
C PRO A 148 2.29 16.40 16.77
N GLY A 149 1.63 17.24 15.95
CA GLY A 149 1.86 18.68 15.88
C GLY A 149 2.93 19.11 14.89
N TYR A 150 3.52 18.16 14.15
CA TYR A 150 4.50 18.39 13.10
C TYR A 150 4.25 17.45 11.92
N PRO A 151 4.73 17.80 10.71
CA PRO A 151 4.57 16.96 9.52
C PRO A 151 5.24 15.60 9.64
N ILE A 152 4.48 14.59 9.21
CA ILE A 152 4.84 13.17 9.25
C ILE A 152 4.33 12.45 8.01
N ILE A 153 5.05 11.41 7.59
CA ILE A 153 4.71 10.56 6.44
C ILE A 153 4.94 9.08 6.77
N ASP A 154 4.67 8.22 5.79
CA ASP A 154 5.04 6.80 5.73
C ASP A 154 4.53 5.98 6.93
N ALA A 155 3.22 6.02 7.13
CA ALA A 155 2.54 5.24 8.15
C ALA A 155 2.74 3.73 7.90
N ASN A 156 3.35 3.02 8.84
CA ASN A 156 3.39 1.57 8.88
C ASN A 156 2.81 1.06 10.20
N VAL A 157 1.90 0.10 10.12
CA VAL A 157 1.14 -0.37 11.29
C VAL A 157 1.38 -1.85 11.55
N TYR A 158 1.98 -2.14 12.69
CA TYR A 158 2.10 -3.50 13.19
C TYR A 158 0.97 -3.82 14.17
N PHE A 159 0.18 -4.86 13.87
CA PHE A 159 -0.84 -5.39 14.76
C PHE A 159 -0.30 -6.63 15.48
N ASP A 160 -0.19 -6.57 16.79
CA ASP A 160 0.15 -7.68 17.66
C ASP A 160 -1.16 -8.32 18.17
N ASP A 161 -1.61 -9.35 17.44
CA ASP A 161 -2.87 -10.02 17.75
C ASP A 161 -2.81 -10.87 19.03
N GLU A 162 -1.62 -11.23 19.51
CA GLU A 162 -1.47 -12.03 20.73
C GLU A 162 -1.80 -11.20 21.98
N ASN A 163 -1.39 -9.93 22.01
CA ASN A 163 -1.67 -9.02 23.12
C ASN A 163 -2.69 -7.92 22.80
N GLY A 164 -3.21 -7.88 21.57
CA GLY A 164 -4.23 -6.95 21.12
C GLY A 164 -3.75 -5.52 20.92
N LYS A 165 -2.43 -5.28 20.82
CA LYS A 165 -1.86 -3.95 20.59
C LYS A 165 -1.68 -3.65 19.11
N ALA A 166 -1.69 -2.36 18.78
CA ALA A 166 -1.26 -1.85 17.49
C ALA A 166 -0.13 -0.84 17.71
N TYR A 167 0.87 -0.87 16.84
CA TYR A 167 2.03 0.01 16.85
C TYR A 167 2.09 0.75 15.52
N LEU A 168 2.08 2.08 15.58
CA LEU A 168 2.26 2.94 14.42
C LEU A 168 3.73 3.40 14.37
N TYR A 169 4.40 3.06 13.29
CA TYR A 169 5.68 3.61 12.87
C TYR A 169 5.42 4.71 11.84
N TYR A 170 6.19 5.79 11.88
CA TYR A 170 6.06 6.90 10.96
C TYR A 170 7.37 7.69 10.88
N SER A 171 7.57 8.39 9.77
CA SER A 171 8.71 9.27 9.55
C SER A 171 8.36 10.71 9.89
N ARG A 172 9.18 11.39 10.68
CA ARG A 172 9.09 12.84 10.86
C ARG A 172 9.80 13.53 9.71
N CYS A 173 9.13 14.46 9.03
CA CYS A 173 9.74 15.20 7.94
C CYS A 173 10.93 16.04 8.47
N CYS A 174 12.08 15.92 7.81
CA CYS A 174 13.36 16.46 8.28
C CYS A 174 13.66 17.88 7.78
N TYR A 175 12.87 18.47 6.89
CA TYR A 175 13.15 19.81 6.34
C TYR A 175 13.19 20.95 7.37
N LYS A 176 12.58 20.74 8.56
CA LYS A 176 12.71 21.65 9.72
C LYS A 176 13.56 21.09 10.85
N HIS A 177 13.94 19.83 10.75
CA HIS A 177 14.67 19.10 11.78
C HIS A 177 15.77 18.24 11.14
N PRO A 178 16.67 18.84 10.34
CA PRO A 178 17.75 18.08 9.73
C PRO A 178 18.61 17.48 10.85
N VAL A 179 18.94 16.21 10.71
CA VAL A 179 19.85 15.54 11.62
C VAL A 179 21.27 15.90 11.23
N GLU A 180 22.09 16.36 12.19
CA GLU A 180 23.53 16.50 11.98
C GLU A 180 24.13 15.10 11.78
N SER A 181 24.85 14.90 10.68
CA SER A 181 25.47 13.62 10.37
C SER A 181 26.84 13.80 9.71
N GLU A 182 27.65 12.74 9.78
CA GLU A 182 28.94 12.69 9.10
C GLU A 182 28.83 12.80 7.57
N VAL A 183 27.71 12.36 6.99
CA VAL A 183 27.46 12.40 5.55
C VAL A 183 27.08 13.83 5.13
N ALA A 184 26.18 14.48 5.87
CA ALA A 184 25.82 15.87 5.65
C ALA A 184 27.03 16.80 5.81
N ASP A 185 27.86 16.58 6.83
CA ASP A 185 29.08 17.36 7.03
C ASP A 185 30.08 17.13 5.89
N TRP A 186 30.29 15.88 5.48
CA TRP A 186 31.18 15.54 4.37
C TRP A 186 30.73 16.18 3.05
N ALA A 187 29.45 16.11 2.70
CA ALA A 187 28.91 16.67 1.45
C ALA A 187 28.96 18.21 1.43
N LYS A 188 28.76 18.88 2.58
CA LYS A 188 29.01 20.33 2.72
C LYS A 188 30.49 20.67 2.51
N GLN A 189 31.40 19.88 3.07
CA GLN A 189 32.85 20.07 2.87
C GLN A 189 33.28 19.90 1.41
N GLN A 190 32.59 19.06 0.63
CA GLN A 190 32.84 18.94 -0.82
C GLN A 190 32.28 20.13 -1.62
N GLY A 191 31.48 21.00 -1.00
CA GLY A 191 30.82 22.13 -1.66
C GLY A 191 29.73 21.70 -2.65
N TRP A 192 29.14 20.52 -2.44
CA TRP A 192 28.07 20.02 -3.32
C TRP A 192 26.73 20.67 -3.03
N PHE A 193 26.45 20.94 -1.75
CA PHE A 193 25.19 21.50 -1.28
C PHE A 193 25.43 22.44 -0.09
N ASP A 194 24.68 23.54 -0.05
CA ASP A 194 24.72 24.52 1.05
C ASP A 194 23.86 24.03 2.24
N GLU A 195 22.77 23.33 1.95
CA GLU A 195 21.85 22.74 2.92
C GLU A 195 21.64 21.27 2.57
N ILE A 196 21.63 20.42 3.59
CA ILE A 196 21.45 18.97 3.45
C ILE A 196 20.43 18.54 4.50
N GLU A 197 19.40 17.86 4.02
CA GLU A 197 18.38 17.24 4.84
C GLU A 197 18.63 15.74 4.86
N GLU A 198 18.85 15.19 6.05
CA GLU A 198 18.90 13.75 6.24
C GLU A 198 17.73 13.30 7.11
N SER A 199 16.94 12.40 6.57
CA SER A 199 15.97 11.61 7.30
C SER A 199 16.61 10.29 7.71
N TRP A 200 16.42 9.91 8.98
CA TRP A 200 16.73 8.59 9.48
C TRP A 200 15.40 7.94 9.89
N ILE A 201 15.17 6.71 9.45
CA ILE A 201 14.08 5.85 9.93
C ILE A 201 14.67 4.86 10.93
#